data_AF-A0A9P1IAP3-F1
#
_entry.id   AF-A0A9P1IAP3-F1
#
_cell.length_a   1.000
_cell.length_b   1.000
_cell.length_c   1.000
_cell.angle_alpha   90.00
_cell.angle_beta   90.00
_cell.angle_gamma   90.00
#
_symmetry.space_group_name_H-M   'P 1'
#
loop_
_entity.id
_entity.type
_entity.pdbx_description
1 polymer ?
#
loop_
_entity_poly.entity_id
_entity_poly.type
_entity_poly.pdbx_seq_one_letter_code
_entity_poly.pdbx_strand_id
1 'polypeptide(L)'
;MFLFHLFFLFSASFQDNCPFEEWNQVNQKTYRNQSIYSEWSKTRRLQMQEGVPPNSLQLVSAFVYSDFIAITTTYVGYKNVGSPVRCRYFDCHRKELRGSTFATTIFPIAVAHCARRANAKFVTLSFENSTSAEDPEPIPLIFRAFSNPPHELAVCSGQFFGREPKWIEVIEHVEHHIMLGATQFYFTILDVSKYDNRIFIYYDRHGISETTTYLLDYNATFQFHELQQNDCFYRSRQHAKWVINIDIDERFFFTPKNIKFIDFLRRIPENYGELSFAVARIVKNEMNIEKNPENPEELEENLLFLKYKNITNPEWYGIKGIFKPLKIHLLFYHFAYGRDEGSKIYTILPEIGYAHHYRSSVPNMVASNWINNYKEFKKIEFDDDYLRILKKRVMNTIQRVYTLKTMRCEDVSYPKIYDMIYEGSCVWKNGTRINK
;
A
#
# COMPACT_ATOMS: atom_id res chain seq x y z
N MET A 1 51.96 36.01 -36.41
CA MET A 1 51.84 34.88 -35.45
C MET A 1 50.55 35.09 -34.66
N PHE A 2 49.42 34.69 -35.23
CA PHE A 2 48.09 34.73 -34.61
C PHE A 2 47.55 33.31 -34.65
N LEU A 3 47.37 32.71 -33.47
CA LEU A 3 46.80 31.37 -33.31
C LEU A 3 45.32 31.50 -33.01
N PHE A 4 44.48 31.08 -33.96
CA PHE A 4 43.05 30.87 -33.76
C PHE A 4 42.84 29.59 -32.92
N HIS A 5 42.11 29.71 -31.82
CA HIS A 5 41.56 28.57 -31.09
C HIS A 5 40.32 28.03 -31.82
N LEU A 6 40.44 26.81 -32.35
CA LEU A 6 39.31 26.00 -32.81
C LEU A 6 38.62 25.40 -31.57
N PHE A 7 37.37 25.81 -31.32
CA PHE A 7 36.47 25.09 -30.42
C PHE A 7 36.04 23.78 -31.11
N PHE A 8 36.49 22.64 -30.58
CA PHE A 8 35.90 21.34 -30.91
C PHE A 8 34.57 21.21 -30.16
N LEU A 9 33.46 21.34 -30.89
CA LEU A 9 32.16 20.86 -30.46
C LEU A 9 32.18 19.32 -30.52
N PHE A 10 32.29 18.68 -29.35
CA PHE A 10 31.95 17.26 -29.23
C PHE A 10 30.42 17.13 -29.35
N SER A 11 29.95 16.80 -30.54
CA SER A 11 28.62 16.22 -30.74
C SER A 11 28.64 14.79 -30.18
N ALA A 12 28.23 14.60 -28.94
CA ALA A 12 27.91 13.27 -28.44
C ALA A 12 26.62 12.81 -29.14
N SER A 13 26.73 11.90 -30.11
CA SER A 13 25.58 11.17 -30.64
C SER A 13 25.05 10.26 -29.53
N PHE A 14 24.03 10.69 -28.80
CA PHE A 14 23.23 9.75 -28.00
C PHE A 14 22.56 8.79 -28.99
N GLN A 15 23.00 7.54 -28.97
CA GLN A 15 22.42 6.50 -29.81
C GLN A 15 21.02 6.20 -29.27
N ASP A 16 20.01 6.39 -30.13
CA ASP A 16 18.56 6.33 -29.90
C ASP A 16 18.04 4.89 -29.65
N ASN A 17 18.81 4.08 -28.92
CA ASN A 17 18.53 2.67 -28.69
C ASN A 17 17.92 2.47 -27.31
N CYS A 18 16.85 1.67 -27.24
CA CYS A 18 16.25 1.29 -25.96
C CYS A 18 17.29 0.63 -25.04
N PRO A 19 17.35 1.01 -23.75
CA PRO A 19 18.20 0.35 -22.78
C PRO A 19 17.90 -1.14 -22.75
N PHE A 20 18.93 -1.95 -23.02
CA PHE A 20 18.85 -3.40 -22.93
C PHE A 20 18.70 -3.82 -21.47
N GLU A 21 17.63 -4.55 -21.17
CA GLU A 21 17.37 -5.10 -19.84
C GLU A 21 17.42 -6.62 -19.93
N GLU A 22 18.50 -7.21 -19.42
CA GLU A 22 18.70 -8.66 -19.39
C GLU A 22 17.52 -9.38 -18.73
N TRP A 23 16.97 -8.80 -17.67
CA TRP A 23 15.88 -9.39 -16.92
C TRP A 23 14.59 -9.51 -17.74
N ASN A 24 14.38 -8.68 -18.78
CA ASN A 24 13.17 -8.68 -19.61
C ASN A 24 13.38 -9.15 -21.06
N GLN A 25 14.21 -10.17 -21.26
CA GLN A 25 14.44 -10.82 -22.56
C GLN A 25 13.65 -12.12 -22.71
N VAL A 26 12.38 -12.12 -22.29
CA VAL A 26 11.57 -13.35 -22.22
C VAL A 26 10.30 -13.19 -23.06
N ASN A 27 10.05 -14.13 -23.96
CA ASN A 27 8.81 -14.25 -24.73
C ASN A 27 8.06 -15.51 -24.33
N GLN A 28 6.90 -15.35 -23.72
CA GLN A 28 6.10 -16.46 -23.20
C GLN A 28 4.84 -16.70 -24.04
N LYS A 29 4.55 -17.97 -24.33
CA LYS A 29 3.26 -18.37 -24.94
C LYS A 29 2.16 -18.55 -23.89
N THR A 30 2.53 -18.93 -22.67
CA THR A 30 1.64 -19.15 -21.52
C THR A 30 2.35 -18.73 -20.24
N TYR A 31 1.62 -18.69 -19.11
CA TYR A 31 2.20 -18.47 -17.79
C TYR A 31 1.75 -19.54 -16.78
N ARG A 32 2.45 -19.63 -15.65
CA ARG A 32 2.15 -20.59 -14.59
C ARG A 32 0.76 -20.31 -14.00
N ASN A 33 -0.02 -21.37 -13.74
CA ASN A 33 -1.40 -21.28 -13.21
C ASN A 33 -2.43 -20.64 -14.15
N GLN A 34 -2.10 -20.37 -15.43
CA GLN A 34 -3.06 -19.82 -16.40
C GLN A 34 -4.34 -20.68 -16.51
N SER A 35 -4.21 -22.01 -16.50
CA SER A 35 -5.35 -22.94 -16.54
C SER A 35 -6.22 -22.81 -15.29
N ILE A 36 -5.60 -22.77 -14.11
CA ILE A 36 -6.27 -22.65 -12.81
C ILE A 36 -7.02 -21.31 -12.73
N TYR A 37 -6.39 -20.21 -13.12
CA TYR A 37 -7.03 -18.89 -13.10
C TYR A 37 -8.19 -18.81 -14.10
N SER A 38 -8.06 -19.44 -15.28
CA SER A 38 -9.16 -19.55 -16.25
C SER A 38 -10.32 -20.39 -15.74
N GLU A 39 -10.05 -21.46 -14.98
CA GLU A 39 -11.08 -22.26 -14.34
C GLU A 39 -11.78 -21.46 -13.24
N TRP A 40 -11.00 -20.85 -12.33
CA TRP A 40 -11.54 -20.07 -11.22
C TRP A 40 -12.37 -18.89 -11.71
N SER A 41 -11.97 -18.21 -12.79
CA SER A 41 -12.74 -17.11 -13.38
C SER A 41 -14.12 -17.54 -13.88
N LYS A 42 -14.29 -18.81 -14.28
CA LYS A 42 -15.57 -19.36 -14.74
C LYS A 42 -16.50 -19.74 -13.59
N THR A 43 -15.94 -20.12 -12.44
CA THR A 43 -16.74 -20.71 -11.35
C THR A 43 -17.69 -19.72 -10.66
N ARG A 44 -17.61 -18.41 -10.90
CA ARG A 44 -18.43 -17.35 -10.25
C ARG A 44 -18.60 -17.54 -8.73
N ARG A 45 -17.67 -18.25 -8.07
CA ARG A 45 -17.74 -18.63 -6.65
C ARG A 45 -17.44 -17.47 -5.70
N LEU A 46 -16.97 -16.36 -6.25
CA LEU A 46 -16.80 -15.11 -5.52
C LEU A 46 -18.12 -14.35 -5.64
N GLN A 47 -19.05 -14.61 -4.73
CA GLN A 47 -20.22 -13.75 -4.50
C GLN A 47 -19.73 -12.42 -3.94
N MET A 48 -19.24 -11.56 -4.81
CA MET A 48 -18.77 -10.23 -4.45
C MET A 48 -19.86 -9.24 -4.81
N GLN A 49 -20.01 -8.21 -3.98
CA GLN A 49 -21.05 -7.21 -4.16
C GLN A 49 -20.84 -6.43 -5.47
N GLU A 50 -21.91 -5.78 -5.96
CA GLU A 50 -21.81 -4.94 -7.16
C GLU A 50 -20.66 -3.95 -7.03
N GLY A 51 -19.67 -4.08 -7.91
CA GLY A 51 -18.55 -3.15 -7.96
C GLY A 51 -18.96 -1.82 -8.59
N VAL A 52 -17.99 -0.91 -8.64
CA VAL A 52 -18.17 0.42 -9.21
C VAL A 52 -18.57 0.32 -10.70
N PRO A 53 -19.52 1.14 -11.17
CA PRO A 53 -19.87 1.22 -12.59
C PRO A 53 -18.64 1.49 -13.50
N PRO A 54 -18.54 0.86 -14.68
CA PRO A 54 -17.38 0.87 -15.58
C PRO A 54 -16.86 2.20 -16.17
N ASN A 55 -17.33 3.37 -15.73
CA ASN A 55 -17.19 4.57 -16.55
C ASN A 55 -15.83 5.28 -16.48
N SER A 56 -14.85 4.74 -15.74
CA SER A 56 -13.44 5.16 -15.82
C SER A 56 -12.47 4.01 -15.50
N LEU A 57 -12.35 3.06 -16.44
CA LEU A 57 -11.25 2.09 -16.41
C LEU A 57 -9.91 2.86 -16.47
N GLN A 58 -9.11 2.70 -15.44
CA GLN A 58 -7.72 3.17 -15.38
C GLN A 58 -6.81 1.99 -15.02
N LEU A 59 -5.63 1.97 -15.64
CA LEU A 59 -4.56 1.06 -15.22
C LEU A 59 -3.85 1.68 -14.02
N VAL A 60 -3.59 0.87 -13.00
CA VAL A 60 -3.05 1.32 -11.72
C VAL A 60 -1.57 1.00 -11.65
N SER A 61 -1.21 -0.26 -11.85
CA SER A 61 0.18 -0.72 -11.85
C SER A 61 0.34 -1.97 -12.69
N ALA A 62 1.52 -2.16 -13.25
CA ALA A 62 1.87 -3.35 -14.02
C ALA A 62 3.15 -3.97 -13.46
N PHE A 63 3.04 -5.08 -12.75
CA PHE A 63 4.14 -5.75 -12.07
C PHE A 63 4.67 -6.91 -12.91
N VAL A 64 5.98 -6.94 -13.19
CA VAL A 64 6.63 -8.04 -13.91
C VAL A 64 7.30 -8.98 -12.94
N TYR A 65 6.82 -10.21 -12.89
CA TYR A 65 7.42 -11.31 -12.14
C TYR A 65 8.28 -12.18 -13.05
N SER A 66 8.86 -13.22 -12.48
CA SER A 66 9.63 -14.22 -13.22
C SER A 66 8.85 -14.85 -14.38
N ASP A 67 7.54 -15.06 -14.18
CA ASP A 67 6.72 -15.96 -14.99
C ASP A 67 5.46 -15.31 -15.60
N PHE A 68 5.08 -14.10 -15.21
CA PHE A 68 3.97 -13.35 -15.79
C PHE A 68 4.08 -11.84 -15.48
N ILE A 69 3.16 -11.06 -16.03
CA ILE A 69 2.91 -9.66 -15.67
C ILE A 69 1.50 -9.58 -15.07
N ALA A 70 1.35 -8.95 -13.91
CA ALA A 70 0.05 -8.61 -13.33
C ALA A 70 -0.25 -7.13 -13.58
N ILE A 71 -1.38 -6.84 -14.21
CA ILE A 71 -1.85 -5.46 -14.42
C ILE A 71 -3.06 -5.25 -13.52
N THR A 72 -2.93 -4.35 -12.54
CA THR A 72 -4.01 -3.92 -11.65
C THR A 72 -4.76 -2.75 -12.29
N THR A 73 -6.08 -2.71 -12.10
CA THR A 73 -6.98 -1.75 -12.76
C THR A 73 -8.02 -1.24 -11.78
N THR A 74 -8.68 -0.13 -12.08
CA THR A 74 -9.86 0.35 -11.31
C THR A 74 -11.15 -0.40 -11.66
N TYR A 75 -11.09 -1.42 -12.53
CA TYR A 75 -12.25 -2.18 -13.04
C TYR A 75 -12.75 -3.21 -12.02
N VAL A 76 -13.24 -2.72 -10.88
CA VAL A 76 -13.68 -3.52 -9.75
C VAL A 76 -15.12 -4.00 -9.96
N GLY A 77 -15.37 -5.29 -9.71
CA GLY A 77 -16.73 -5.84 -9.66
C GLY A 77 -16.83 -7.28 -10.16
N TYR A 78 -17.65 -8.10 -9.52
CA TYR A 78 -17.81 -9.52 -9.90
C TYR A 78 -18.28 -9.73 -11.34
N LYS A 79 -19.07 -8.78 -11.89
CA LYS A 79 -19.56 -8.84 -13.28
C LYS A 79 -18.43 -8.75 -14.31
N ASN A 80 -17.29 -8.19 -13.89
CA ASN A 80 -16.13 -7.99 -14.74
C ASN A 80 -15.16 -9.19 -14.68
N VAL A 81 -15.32 -10.07 -13.70
CA VAL A 81 -14.49 -11.26 -13.55
C VAL A 81 -14.77 -12.21 -14.71
N GLY A 82 -13.71 -12.65 -15.38
CA GLY A 82 -13.79 -13.46 -16.58
C GLY A 82 -13.96 -12.66 -17.88
N SER A 83 -14.11 -11.33 -17.83
CA SER A 83 -14.18 -10.50 -19.03
C SER A 83 -12.91 -10.66 -19.88
N PRO A 84 -13.04 -10.89 -21.19
CA PRO A 84 -11.89 -11.05 -22.08
C PRO A 84 -11.19 -9.71 -22.31
N VAL A 85 -9.87 -9.74 -22.20
CA VAL A 85 -8.99 -8.58 -22.47
C VAL A 85 -7.75 -9.03 -23.22
N ARG A 86 -7.11 -8.09 -23.93
CA ARG A 86 -5.85 -8.33 -24.63
C ARG A 86 -4.77 -7.40 -24.08
N CYS A 87 -3.65 -7.97 -23.67
CA CYS A 87 -2.48 -7.21 -23.28
C CYS A 87 -1.72 -6.77 -24.54
N ARG A 88 -1.38 -5.49 -24.62
CA ARG A 88 -0.59 -4.87 -25.70
C ARG A 88 0.68 -4.28 -25.11
N TYR A 89 1.81 -4.44 -25.78
CA TYR A 89 3.14 -4.18 -25.22
C TYR A 89 3.88 -3.16 -26.04
N PHE A 90 4.65 -2.31 -25.39
CA PHE A 90 5.35 -1.19 -26.04
C PHE A 90 6.81 -1.14 -25.58
N ASP A 91 7.68 -0.71 -26.49
CA ASP A 91 9.09 -0.47 -26.22
C ASP A 91 9.34 0.82 -25.42
N CYS A 92 10.61 1.18 -25.22
CA CYS A 92 10.99 2.39 -24.48
C CYS A 92 10.55 3.70 -25.18
N HIS A 93 10.30 3.66 -26.49
CA HIS A 93 9.81 4.79 -27.29
C HIS A 93 8.28 4.82 -27.36
N ARG A 94 7.61 3.99 -26.54
CA ARG A 94 6.15 3.81 -26.55
C ARG A 94 5.62 3.34 -27.92
N LYS A 95 6.43 2.63 -28.71
CA LYS A 95 5.99 2.00 -29.95
C LYS A 95 5.52 0.59 -29.67
N GLU A 96 4.34 0.23 -30.18
CA GLU A 96 3.78 -1.10 -29.96
C GLU A 96 4.66 -2.18 -30.61
N LEU A 97 4.94 -3.22 -29.83
CA LEU A 97 5.66 -4.40 -30.29
C LEU A 97 4.72 -5.25 -31.17
N ARG A 98 4.97 -5.26 -32.48
CA ARG A 98 4.12 -5.98 -33.44
C ARG A 98 4.05 -7.48 -33.12
N GLY A 99 2.85 -8.05 -33.20
CA GLY A 99 2.61 -9.48 -32.97
C GLY A 99 2.79 -9.92 -31.51
N SER A 100 2.95 -8.98 -30.57
CA SER A 100 3.18 -9.29 -29.16
C SER A 100 1.90 -9.44 -28.33
N THR A 101 0.73 -9.16 -28.90
CA THR A 101 -0.55 -9.17 -28.18
C THR A 101 -0.80 -10.52 -27.47
N PHE A 102 -1.43 -10.47 -26.30
CA PHE A 102 -1.75 -11.66 -25.51
C PHE A 102 -3.19 -11.62 -25.00
N ALA A 103 -4.00 -12.64 -25.33
CA ALA A 103 -5.36 -12.74 -24.83
C ALA A 103 -5.39 -13.35 -23.42
N THR A 104 -6.19 -12.74 -22.53
CA THR A 104 -6.39 -13.19 -21.16
C THR A 104 -7.78 -12.76 -20.66
N THR A 105 -8.06 -12.97 -19.39
CA THR A 105 -9.29 -12.50 -18.74
C THR A 105 -8.96 -11.71 -17.47
N ILE A 106 -9.91 -10.87 -17.04
CA ILE A 106 -9.84 -10.24 -15.72
C ILE A 106 -10.08 -11.29 -14.65
N PHE A 107 -9.06 -11.60 -13.86
CA PHE A 107 -9.12 -12.50 -12.72
C PHE A 107 -7.93 -12.26 -11.78
N PRO A 108 -8.10 -12.24 -10.44
CA PRO A 108 -9.35 -12.47 -9.72
C PRO A 108 -10.32 -11.30 -9.77
N ILE A 109 -9.95 -10.12 -9.27
CA ILE A 109 -10.76 -8.89 -9.32
C ILE A 109 -9.87 -7.77 -9.82
N ALA A 110 -10.31 -7.07 -10.86
CA ALA A 110 -9.62 -5.91 -11.41
C ALA A 110 -8.14 -6.15 -11.81
N VAL A 111 -7.73 -7.41 -12.01
CA VAL A 111 -6.37 -7.78 -12.40
C VAL A 111 -6.39 -8.59 -13.69
N ALA A 112 -5.51 -8.23 -14.63
CA ALA A 112 -5.21 -9.01 -15.81
C ALA A 112 -3.84 -9.68 -15.68
N HIS A 113 -3.76 -10.97 -15.98
CA HIS A 113 -2.51 -11.72 -16.00
C HIS A 113 -2.03 -11.89 -17.44
N CYS A 114 -0.87 -11.32 -17.75
CA CYS A 114 -0.30 -11.23 -19.08
C CYS A 114 1.01 -12.03 -19.19
N ALA A 115 1.27 -12.60 -20.36
CA ALA A 115 2.54 -13.26 -20.63
C ALA A 115 3.67 -12.23 -20.86
N ARG A 116 4.91 -12.57 -20.51
CA ARG A 116 6.05 -11.67 -20.70
C ARG A 116 6.42 -11.52 -22.19
N ARG A 117 6.93 -10.34 -22.55
CA ARG A 117 7.40 -9.99 -23.88
C ARG A 117 8.77 -9.33 -23.81
N ALA A 118 9.69 -9.81 -24.64
CA ALA A 118 11.02 -9.27 -24.71
C ALA A 118 10.96 -7.80 -25.16
N ASN A 119 11.80 -6.96 -24.54
CA ASN A 119 11.89 -5.52 -24.82
C ASN A 119 10.66 -4.67 -24.46
N ALA A 120 9.63 -5.26 -23.86
CA ALA A 120 8.50 -4.47 -23.36
C ALA A 120 8.96 -3.60 -22.18
N LYS A 121 8.57 -2.32 -22.21
CA LYS A 121 8.76 -1.34 -21.12
C LYS A 121 7.43 -0.82 -20.59
N PHE A 122 6.41 -0.79 -21.46
CA PHE A 122 5.06 -0.40 -21.09
C PHE A 122 4.06 -1.46 -21.56
N VAL A 123 2.90 -1.46 -20.91
CA VAL A 123 1.79 -2.35 -21.24
C VAL A 123 0.47 -1.61 -21.12
N THR A 124 -0.50 -1.98 -21.96
CA THR A 124 -1.90 -1.59 -21.80
C THR A 124 -2.83 -2.79 -22.00
N LEU A 125 -4.13 -2.59 -21.73
CA LEU A 125 -5.20 -3.54 -21.95
C LEU A 125 -6.17 -3.00 -22.99
N SER A 126 -6.60 -3.87 -23.92
CA SER A 126 -7.69 -3.58 -24.84
C SER A 126 -8.86 -4.55 -24.60
N PHE A 127 -10.09 -4.05 -24.64
CA PHE A 127 -11.31 -4.82 -24.39
C PHE A 127 -11.94 -5.20 -25.73
N GLU A 128 -12.67 -6.32 -25.79
CA GLU A 128 -13.17 -6.81 -27.10
C GLU A 128 -14.12 -5.84 -27.81
N ASN A 129 -14.80 -4.97 -27.05
CA ASN A 129 -15.74 -3.99 -27.58
C ASN A 129 -15.20 -2.55 -27.56
N SER A 130 -13.92 -2.33 -27.20
CA SER A 130 -13.31 -0.99 -27.19
C SER A 130 -12.61 -0.70 -28.52
N THR A 131 -12.65 0.56 -28.96
CA THR A 131 -11.75 1.02 -30.01
C THR A 131 -10.35 1.26 -29.43
N SER A 132 -9.30 1.23 -30.25
CA SER A 132 -7.93 1.49 -29.76
C SER A 132 -7.75 2.90 -29.18
N ALA A 133 -8.66 3.83 -29.49
CA ALA A 133 -8.68 5.19 -28.93
C ALA A 133 -9.34 5.24 -27.53
N GLU A 134 -10.07 4.19 -27.14
CA GLU A 134 -10.68 4.03 -25.82
C GLU A 134 -9.82 3.18 -24.87
N ASP A 135 -8.75 2.56 -25.39
CA ASP A 135 -7.80 1.82 -24.56
C ASP A 135 -7.07 2.78 -23.60
N PRO A 136 -6.83 2.38 -22.33
CA PRO A 136 -6.03 3.18 -21.41
C PRO A 136 -4.62 3.45 -21.94
N GLU A 137 -4.05 4.58 -21.52
CA GLU A 137 -2.64 4.91 -21.82
C GLU A 137 -1.68 3.82 -21.29
N PRO A 138 -0.66 3.41 -22.07
CA PRO A 138 0.32 2.43 -21.62
C PRO A 138 1.09 2.90 -20.37
N ILE A 139 1.10 2.04 -19.35
CA ILE A 139 1.80 2.28 -18.07
C ILE A 139 3.11 1.49 -18.00
N PRO A 140 4.12 1.98 -17.26
CA PRO A 140 5.42 1.32 -17.18
C PRO A 140 5.35 0.00 -16.41
N LEU A 141 6.22 -0.92 -16.79
CA LEU A 141 6.45 -2.18 -16.11
C LEU A 141 7.30 -1.96 -14.84
N ILE A 142 6.79 -2.40 -13.70
CA ILE A 142 7.44 -2.37 -12.39
C ILE A 142 8.11 -3.72 -12.15
N PHE A 143 9.42 -3.71 -11.94
CA PHE A 143 10.17 -4.93 -11.67
C PHE A 143 9.78 -5.54 -10.31
N ARG A 144 9.35 -6.80 -10.36
CA ARG A 144 9.08 -7.64 -9.18
C ARG A 144 9.66 -9.05 -9.29
N ALA A 145 10.47 -9.34 -10.31
CA ALA A 145 11.06 -10.66 -10.50
C ALA A 145 12.31 -10.92 -9.63
N PHE A 146 12.24 -10.60 -8.33
CA PHE A 146 13.34 -10.85 -7.40
C PHE A 146 13.44 -12.36 -7.08
N SER A 147 14.64 -12.91 -7.18
CA SER A 147 14.91 -14.29 -6.78
C SER A 147 14.78 -14.49 -5.27
N ASN A 148 15.21 -13.50 -4.49
CA ASN A 148 15.02 -13.40 -3.06
C ASN A 148 14.32 -12.06 -2.76
N PRO A 149 13.18 -12.05 -2.04
CA PRO A 149 12.53 -10.82 -1.65
C PRO A 149 13.48 -9.91 -0.84
N PRO A 150 13.64 -8.63 -1.20
CA PRO A 150 14.50 -7.69 -0.46
C PRO A 150 13.98 -7.39 0.95
N HIS A 151 12.68 -7.58 1.19
CA HIS A 151 12.06 -7.37 2.50
C HIS A 151 11.63 -8.69 3.12
N GLU A 152 11.92 -8.87 4.39
CA GLU A 152 11.43 -10.04 5.11
C GLU A 152 9.98 -9.86 5.58
N LEU A 153 9.65 -8.65 6.06
CA LEU A 153 8.33 -8.29 6.52
C LEU A 153 7.94 -6.93 5.92
N ALA A 154 6.77 -6.89 5.31
CA ALA A 154 6.16 -5.67 4.82
C ALA A 154 4.71 -5.52 5.32
N VAL A 155 4.14 -4.34 5.13
CA VAL A 155 2.78 -4.02 5.57
C VAL A 155 1.96 -3.48 4.39
N CYS A 156 0.84 -4.14 4.12
CA CYS A 156 -0.27 -3.60 3.35
C CYS A 156 -1.18 -2.85 4.31
N SER A 157 -1.17 -1.52 4.23
CA SER A 157 -2.06 -0.69 5.03
C SER A 157 -3.34 -0.40 4.25
N GLY A 158 -4.47 -0.45 4.94
CA GLY A 158 -5.76 0.00 4.40
C GLY A 158 -5.70 1.40 3.77
N GLN A 159 -6.65 1.69 2.91
CA GLN A 159 -6.73 2.94 2.14
C GLN A 159 -6.85 4.21 3.00
N PHE A 160 -6.28 5.31 2.49
CA PHE A 160 -6.35 6.63 3.11
C PHE A 160 -7.38 7.52 2.40
N PHE A 161 -8.43 7.87 3.12
CA PHE A 161 -9.51 8.73 2.67
C PHE A 161 -10.18 9.47 3.84
N GLY A 162 -10.97 10.49 3.51
CA GLY A 162 -11.79 11.23 4.46
C GLY A 162 -11.10 12.47 5.03
N ARG A 163 -11.85 13.23 5.83
CA ARG A 163 -11.45 14.57 6.28
C ARG A 163 -10.75 14.62 7.64
N GLU A 164 -10.77 13.53 8.40
CA GLU A 164 -10.05 13.47 9.67
C GLU A 164 -8.54 13.50 9.44
N PRO A 165 -7.78 14.37 10.13
CA PRO A 165 -6.32 14.32 10.11
C PRO A 165 -5.81 12.94 10.50
N LYS A 166 -4.84 12.41 9.76
CA LYS A 166 -4.31 11.04 9.96
C LYS A 166 -2.81 11.00 10.24
N TRP A 167 -2.09 12.11 10.06
CA TRP A 167 -0.63 12.12 10.13
C TRP A 167 -0.03 11.49 11.41
N ILE A 168 -0.59 11.73 12.60
CA ILE A 168 -0.13 11.08 13.85
C ILE A 168 -0.37 9.57 13.79
N GLU A 169 -1.57 9.17 13.37
CA GLU A 169 -1.98 7.77 13.24
C GLU A 169 -1.12 7.01 12.22
N VAL A 170 -0.76 7.65 11.09
CA VAL A 170 0.17 7.11 10.09
C VAL A 170 1.55 6.89 10.71
N ILE A 171 2.07 7.87 11.46
CA ILE A 171 3.38 7.74 12.10
C ILE A 171 3.37 6.61 13.12
N GLU A 172 2.36 6.56 13.99
CA GLU A 172 2.22 5.46 14.95
C GLU A 172 2.12 4.11 14.27
N HIS A 173 1.36 4.02 13.18
CA HIS A 173 1.21 2.79 12.41
C HIS A 173 2.56 2.31 11.87
N VAL A 174 3.32 3.20 11.24
CA VAL A 174 4.63 2.86 10.68
C VAL A 174 5.64 2.51 11.77
N GLU A 175 5.78 3.37 12.78
CA GLU A 175 6.79 3.16 13.82
C GLU A 175 6.52 1.90 14.65
N HIS A 176 5.24 1.58 14.92
CA HIS A 176 4.85 0.33 15.60
C HIS A 176 5.26 -0.90 14.78
N HIS A 177 4.92 -0.94 13.49
CA HIS A 177 5.22 -2.11 12.67
C HIS A 177 6.71 -2.24 12.35
N ILE A 178 7.47 -1.14 12.29
CA ILE A 178 8.94 -1.22 12.25
C ILE A 178 9.49 -1.87 13.53
N MET A 179 8.92 -1.63 14.71
CA MET A 179 9.33 -2.33 15.94
C MET A 179 9.05 -3.85 15.88
N LEU A 180 8.06 -4.28 15.11
CA LEU A 180 7.81 -5.70 14.81
C LEU A 180 8.76 -6.29 13.76
N GLY A 181 9.56 -5.45 13.10
CA GLY A 181 10.54 -5.84 12.09
C GLY A 181 10.12 -5.55 10.64
N ALA A 182 9.04 -4.80 10.42
CA ALA A 182 8.66 -4.39 9.07
C ALA A 182 9.68 -3.41 8.49
N THR A 183 10.01 -3.60 7.21
CA THR A 183 10.98 -2.75 6.50
C THR A 183 10.39 -2.04 5.28
N GLN A 184 9.15 -2.36 4.92
CA GLN A 184 8.48 -1.81 3.76
C GLN A 184 6.98 -1.64 4.03
N PHE A 185 6.42 -0.53 3.59
CA PHE A 185 5.00 -0.23 3.65
C PHE A 185 4.46 0.01 2.25
N TYR A 186 3.20 -0.33 2.04
CA TYR A 186 2.48 -0.06 0.81
C TYR A 186 1.22 0.71 1.15
N PHE A 187 1.15 1.93 0.65
CA PHE A 187 0.06 2.84 0.93
C PHE A 187 -0.79 3.08 -0.31
N THR A 188 -2.09 3.23 -0.09
CA THR A 188 -3.05 3.59 -1.12
C THR A 188 -3.80 4.83 -0.72
N ILE A 189 -3.53 5.93 -1.41
CA ILE A 189 -4.17 7.23 -1.17
C ILE A 189 -5.33 7.38 -2.16
N LEU A 190 -6.52 7.61 -1.62
CA LEU A 190 -7.69 8.01 -2.40
C LEU A 190 -7.92 9.53 -2.28
N ASP A 191 -7.89 10.03 -1.04
CA ASP A 191 -8.04 11.47 -0.75
C ASP A 191 -7.42 11.81 0.61
N VAL A 192 -6.40 12.66 0.63
CA VAL A 192 -5.79 13.13 1.87
C VAL A 192 -5.44 14.60 1.76
N SER A 193 -5.42 15.30 2.90
CA SER A 193 -4.98 16.69 2.93
C SER A 193 -3.52 16.80 2.50
N LYS A 194 -3.12 17.97 1.95
CA LYS A 194 -1.71 18.26 1.68
C LYS A 194 -0.82 18.09 2.92
N TYR A 195 -1.37 18.37 4.09
CA TYR A 195 -0.66 18.26 5.36
C TYR A 195 -0.38 16.80 5.73
N ASP A 196 -1.39 15.91 5.61
CA ASP A 196 -1.19 14.48 5.79
C ASP A 196 -0.30 13.89 4.70
N ASN A 197 -0.36 14.40 3.45
CA ASN A 197 0.47 13.90 2.35
C ASN A 197 1.98 14.01 2.63
N ARG A 198 2.42 14.92 3.52
CA ARG A 198 3.83 15.10 3.88
C ARG A 198 4.48 13.86 4.46
N ILE A 199 3.77 13.12 5.32
CA ILE A 199 4.36 11.94 5.95
C ILE A 199 4.56 10.80 4.94
N PHE A 200 3.65 10.64 3.98
CA PHE A 200 3.79 9.66 2.90
C PHE A 200 4.99 9.99 2.01
N ILE A 201 5.12 11.26 1.58
CA ILE A 201 6.30 11.72 0.82
C ILE A 201 7.59 11.50 1.62
N TYR A 202 7.57 11.76 2.93
CA TYR A 202 8.73 11.52 3.79
C TYR A 202 9.14 10.04 3.75
N TYR A 203 8.20 9.11 3.97
CA TYR A 203 8.52 7.68 3.96
C TYR A 203 8.92 7.15 2.59
N ASP A 204 8.27 7.60 1.51
CA ASP A 204 8.63 7.22 0.14
C ASP A 204 10.06 7.65 -0.20
N ARG A 205 10.44 8.89 0.14
CA ARG A 205 11.80 9.41 -0.10
C ARG A 205 12.89 8.67 0.67
N HIS A 206 12.54 8.06 1.80
CA HIS A 206 13.47 7.27 2.60
C HIS A 206 13.45 5.78 2.23
N GLY A 207 12.68 5.38 1.21
CA GLY A 207 12.55 3.98 0.81
C GLY A 207 11.87 3.11 1.87
N ILE A 208 11.05 3.72 2.74
CA ILE A 208 10.28 3.01 3.78
C ILE A 208 8.92 2.59 3.23
N SER A 209 8.37 3.34 2.27
CA SER A 209 7.07 3.06 1.67
C SER A 209 7.08 3.16 0.14
N GLU A 210 6.09 2.54 -0.47
CA GLU A 210 5.64 2.85 -1.83
C GLU A 210 4.17 3.27 -1.76
N THR A 211 3.89 4.50 -2.18
CA THR A 211 2.54 5.05 -2.20
C THR A 211 1.94 4.98 -3.60
N THR A 212 0.69 4.52 -3.69
CA THR A 212 -0.12 4.51 -4.90
C THR A 212 -1.31 5.45 -4.73
N THR A 213 -1.50 6.37 -5.67
CA THR A 213 -2.64 7.29 -5.65
C THR A 213 -3.65 6.89 -6.71
N TYR A 214 -4.92 6.78 -6.33
CA TYR A 214 -6.01 6.55 -7.28
C TYR A 214 -6.72 7.87 -7.56
N LEU A 215 -6.88 8.20 -8.84
CA LEU A 215 -7.73 9.31 -9.26
C LEU A 215 -9.14 8.78 -9.39
N LEU A 216 -10.00 9.15 -8.44
CA LEU A 216 -11.40 8.74 -8.43
C LEU A 216 -12.29 9.87 -8.94
N ASP A 217 -13.12 9.59 -9.93
CA ASP A 217 -14.16 10.51 -10.43
C ASP A 217 -15.41 10.51 -9.53
N TYR A 218 -15.40 9.75 -8.44
CA TYR A 218 -16.53 9.54 -7.54
C TYR A 218 -16.06 9.33 -6.10
N ASN A 219 -17.00 9.44 -5.16
CA ASN A 219 -16.69 9.30 -3.73
C ASN A 219 -16.18 7.90 -3.40
N ALA A 220 -15.05 7.84 -2.70
CA ALA A 220 -14.50 6.61 -2.16
C ALA A 220 -15.52 5.91 -1.23
N THR A 221 -15.81 4.64 -1.50
CA THR A 221 -16.61 3.75 -0.64
C THR A 221 -15.75 2.61 -0.08
N PHE A 222 -16.33 1.77 0.79
CA PHE A 222 -15.65 0.59 1.33
C PHE A 222 -15.21 -0.41 0.25
N GLN A 223 -15.80 -0.37 -0.95
CA GLN A 223 -15.50 -1.29 -2.05
C GLN A 223 -14.07 -1.10 -2.60
N PHE A 224 -13.48 0.08 -2.41
CA PHE A 224 -12.09 0.33 -2.77
C PHE A 224 -11.08 -0.41 -1.90
N HIS A 225 -11.50 -0.94 -0.75
CA HIS A 225 -10.60 -1.71 0.12
C HIS A 225 -10.07 -2.91 -0.65
N GLU A 226 -10.92 -3.50 -1.50
CA GLU A 226 -10.54 -4.63 -2.34
C GLU A 226 -9.53 -4.25 -3.42
N LEU A 227 -9.69 -3.08 -4.04
CA LEU A 227 -8.75 -2.56 -5.03
C LEU A 227 -7.37 -2.34 -4.42
N GLN A 228 -7.34 -1.66 -3.27
CA GLN A 228 -6.13 -1.41 -2.49
C GLN A 228 -5.42 -2.71 -2.10
N GLN A 229 -6.17 -3.68 -1.57
CA GLN A 229 -5.59 -4.96 -1.15
C GLN A 229 -5.04 -5.77 -2.32
N ASN A 230 -5.74 -5.79 -3.46
CA ASN A 230 -5.24 -6.46 -4.65
C ASN A 230 -3.96 -5.79 -5.17
N ASP A 231 -3.93 -4.46 -5.30
CA ASP A 231 -2.71 -3.76 -5.72
C ASP A 231 -1.55 -4.03 -4.76
N CYS A 232 -1.79 -3.91 -3.45
CA CYS A 232 -0.78 -4.19 -2.44
C CYS A 232 -0.29 -5.64 -2.47
N PHE A 233 -1.20 -6.60 -2.67
CA PHE A 233 -0.86 -8.01 -2.81
C PHE A 233 0.11 -8.24 -3.96
N TYR A 234 -0.17 -7.69 -5.15
CA TYR A 234 0.74 -7.82 -6.29
C TYR A 234 2.02 -7.01 -6.09
N ARG A 235 1.94 -5.78 -5.58
CA ARG A 235 3.10 -4.94 -5.27
C ARG A 235 4.07 -5.61 -4.31
N SER A 236 3.56 -6.35 -3.32
CA SER A 236 4.35 -7.04 -2.32
C SER A 236 4.84 -8.42 -2.75
N ARG A 237 4.22 -9.04 -3.76
CA ARG A 237 4.62 -10.35 -4.30
C ARG A 237 6.05 -10.31 -4.82
N GLN A 238 6.87 -11.28 -4.42
CA GLN A 238 8.32 -11.33 -4.68
C GLN A 238 9.12 -10.13 -4.13
N HIS A 239 8.49 -9.13 -3.51
CA HIS A 239 9.16 -8.01 -2.86
C HIS A 239 9.29 -8.20 -1.34
N ALA A 240 8.32 -8.91 -0.74
CA ALA A 240 8.33 -9.28 0.67
C ALA A 240 8.13 -10.80 0.89
N LYS A 241 8.80 -11.36 1.90
CA LYS A 241 8.58 -12.77 2.32
C LYS A 241 7.26 -12.92 3.06
N TRP A 242 6.98 -12.04 4.01
CA TRP A 242 5.74 -11.95 4.77
C TRP A 242 5.11 -10.57 4.60
N VAL A 243 3.78 -10.54 4.55
CA VAL A 243 3.02 -9.30 4.42
C VAL A 243 1.91 -9.28 5.44
N ILE A 244 1.91 -8.22 6.24
CA ILE A 244 0.85 -7.90 7.19
C ILE A 244 -0.28 -7.22 6.42
N ASN A 245 -1.51 -7.75 6.50
CA ASN A 245 -2.70 -7.12 5.94
C ASN A 245 -3.53 -6.50 7.07
N ILE A 246 -3.50 -5.17 7.20
CA ILE A 246 -4.02 -4.48 8.38
C ILE A 246 -4.48 -3.06 8.01
N ASP A 247 -5.45 -2.51 8.74
CA ASP A 247 -5.90 -1.13 8.55
C ASP A 247 -5.01 -0.11 9.30
N ILE A 248 -5.13 1.17 8.96
CA ILE A 248 -4.34 2.23 9.62
C ILE A 248 -4.69 2.39 11.10
N ASP A 249 -5.93 2.06 11.48
CA ASP A 249 -6.44 2.10 12.85
C ASP A 249 -6.19 0.78 13.61
N GLU A 250 -5.26 -0.05 13.12
CA GLU A 250 -4.98 -1.36 13.69
C GLU A 250 -3.49 -1.59 13.99
N ARG A 251 -3.19 -2.34 15.05
CA ARG A 251 -1.82 -2.65 15.51
C ARG A 251 -1.69 -4.11 15.88
N PHE A 252 -0.70 -4.81 15.35
CA PHE A 252 -0.41 -6.18 15.81
C PHE A 252 0.24 -6.18 17.18
N PHE A 253 -0.33 -6.92 18.12
CA PHE A 253 0.22 -7.14 19.45
C PHE A 253 0.79 -8.55 19.53
N PHE A 254 2.04 -8.65 19.99
CA PHE A 254 2.77 -9.90 20.14
C PHE A 254 3.23 -10.03 21.59
N THR A 255 2.80 -11.10 22.25
CA THR A 255 2.94 -11.29 23.69
C THR A 255 4.28 -11.91 24.13
N PRO A 256 4.89 -12.86 23.38
CA PRO A 256 6.15 -13.46 23.79
C PRO A 256 7.29 -12.45 23.94
N LYS A 257 7.86 -12.35 25.15
CA LYS A 257 8.96 -11.42 25.48
C LYS A 257 10.36 -11.95 25.13
N ASN A 258 10.50 -13.26 24.99
CA ASN A 258 11.80 -13.93 24.80
C ASN A 258 12.19 -14.12 23.32
N ILE A 259 11.36 -13.64 22.38
CA ILE A 259 11.58 -13.78 20.95
C ILE A 259 11.06 -12.53 20.25
N LYS A 260 11.77 -12.06 19.21
CA LYS A 260 11.26 -10.96 18.38
C LYS A 260 10.19 -11.48 17.43
N PHE A 261 9.24 -10.63 17.07
CA PHE A 261 8.16 -11.01 16.15
C PHE A 261 8.69 -11.55 14.81
N ILE A 262 9.69 -10.90 14.22
CA ILE A 262 10.32 -11.39 12.99
C ILE A 262 10.96 -12.78 13.15
N ASP A 263 11.57 -13.06 14.30
CA ASP A 263 12.18 -14.37 14.59
C ASP A 263 11.11 -15.44 14.82
N PHE A 264 9.94 -15.06 15.33
CA PHE A 264 8.77 -15.94 15.38
C PHE A 264 8.30 -16.30 13.96
N LEU A 265 8.18 -15.32 13.05
CA LEU A 265 7.81 -15.57 11.65
C LEU A 265 8.79 -16.49 10.92
N ARG A 266 10.09 -16.41 11.23
CA ARG A 266 11.13 -17.31 10.68
C ARG A 266 10.97 -18.76 11.10
N ARG A 267 10.38 -19.02 12.27
CA ARG A 267 10.15 -20.37 12.80
C ARG A 267 8.88 -21.02 12.26
N ILE A 268 8.01 -20.26 11.60
CA ILE A 268 6.81 -20.80 10.98
C ILE A 268 7.22 -21.73 9.82
N PRO A 269 6.75 -23.00 9.81
CA PRO A 269 7.10 -23.94 8.75
C PRO A 269 6.72 -23.45 7.36
N GLU A 270 7.52 -23.82 6.37
CA GLU A 270 7.34 -23.27 5.01
C GLU A 270 6.00 -23.63 4.38
N ASN A 271 5.35 -24.73 4.75
CA ASN A 271 4.02 -25.09 4.23
C ASN A 271 2.88 -24.19 4.72
N TYR A 272 3.10 -23.27 5.66
CA TYR A 272 2.10 -22.26 6.02
C TYR A 272 2.20 -21.03 5.12
N GLY A 273 1.08 -20.69 4.48
CA GLY A 273 0.95 -19.52 3.61
C GLY A 273 0.25 -18.34 4.26
N GLU A 274 -0.47 -18.56 5.36
CA GLU A 274 -1.20 -17.52 6.09
C GLU A 274 -1.17 -17.79 7.59
N LEU A 275 -1.06 -16.71 8.36
CA LEU A 275 -1.28 -16.65 9.80
C LEU A 275 -2.53 -15.81 10.05
N SER A 276 -3.50 -16.35 10.78
CA SER A 276 -4.74 -15.64 11.12
C SER A 276 -4.72 -15.27 12.60
N PHE A 277 -5.06 -14.03 12.90
CA PHE A 277 -5.08 -13.47 14.24
C PHE A 277 -6.47 -12.99 14.61
N ALA A 278 -6.85 -13.25 15.86
CA ALA A 278 -8.03 -12.64 16.46
C ALA A 278 -7.86 -11.11 16.57
N VAL A 279 -8.98 -10.41 16.73
CA VAL A 279 -9.02 -8.95 16.86
C VAL A 279 -9.66 -8.56 18.19
N ALA A 280 -9.05 -7.62 18.89
CA ALA A 280 -9.61 -6.99 20.07
C ALA A 280 -9.83 -5.50 19.78
N ARG A 281 -11.02 -4.99 20.09
CA ARG A 281 -11.41 -3.61 19.78
C ARG A 281 -11.05 -2.69 20.93
N ILE A 282 -10.31 -1.64 20.64
CA ILE A 282 -10.00 -0.54 21.53
C ILE A 282 -11.01 0.57 21.30
N VAL A 283 -11.62 1.08 22.37
CA VAL A 283 -12.62 2.14 22.31
C VAL A 283 -11.94 3.47 21.98
N LYS A 284 -12.14 3.97 20.75
CA LYS A 284 -11.79 5.33 20.34
C LYS A 284 -13.05 6.20 20.41
N ASN A 285 -13.20 6.99 21.47
CA ASN A 285 -14.42 7.77 21.74
C ASN A 285 -14.36 9.22 21.25
N GLU A 286 -13.33 9.60 20.50
CA GLU A 286 -13.16 10.94 19.94
C GLU A 286 -12.73 10.88 18.47
N MET A 287 -13.05 11.93 17.72
CA MET A 287 -12.54 12.16 16.37
C MET A 287 -11.07 12.59 16.43
N ASN A 288 -10.30 12.31 15.37
CA ASN A 288 -9.01 12.97 15.22
C ASN A 288 -9.24 14.46 14.95
N ILE A 289 -8.54 15.33 15.70
CA ILE A 289 -8.55 16.78 15.49
C ILE A 289 -7.13 17.27 15.12
N GLU A 290 -7.03 18.37 14.38
CA GLU A 290 -5.74 18.96 13.99
C GLU A 290 -4.97 19.36 15.26
N LYS A 291 -3.67 19.00 15.31
CA LYS A 291 -2.80 19.21 16.48
C LYS A 291 -1.63 20.09 16.10
N ASN A 292 -1.13 20.89 17.06
CA ASN A 292 0.07 21.67 16.84
C ASN A 292 1.32 20.76 16.93
N PRO A 293 2.08 20.55 15.83
CA PRO A 293 3.29 19.72 15.84
C PRO A 293 4.41 20.29 16.73
N GLU A 294 4.29 21.54 17.18
CA GLU A 294 5.25 22.23 18.04
C GLU A 294 4.94 22.12 19.52
N ASN A 295 3.81 21.49 19.90
CA ASN A 295 3.40 21.29 21.29
C ASN A 295 3.57 19.81 21.71
N PRO A 296 4.71 19.42 22.32
CA PRO A 296 4.97 18.03 22.64
C PRO A 296 3.99 17.42 23.64
N GLU A 297 3.48 18.21 24.58
CA GLU A 297 2.51 17.77 25.59
C GLU A 297 1.17 17.42 24.92
N GLU A 298 0.66 18.31 24.06
CA GLU A 298 -0.56 18.05 23.29
C GLU A 298 -0.41 16.83 22.39
N LEU A 299 0.75 16.64 21.75
CA LEU A 299 1.00 15.46 20.93
C LEU A 299 1.01 14.18 21.75
N GLU A 300 1.70 14.16 22.89
CA GLU A 300 1.81 12.99 23.76
C GLU A 300 0.43 12.54 24.28
N GLU A 301 -0.40 13.49 24.73
CA GLU A 301 -1.77 13.21 25.20
C GLU A 301 -2.69 12.66 24.10
N ASN A 302 -2.34 12.88 22.83
CA ASN A 302 -3.13 12.46 21.68
C ASN A 302 -2.53 11.29 20.90
N LEU A 303 -1.47 10.66 21.40
CA LEU A 303 -1.01 9.39 20.86
C LEU A 303 -2.03 8.29 21.16
N LEU A 304 -2.52 7.59 20.14
CA LEU A 304 -3.66 6.66 20.28
C LEU A 304 -3.34 5.55 21.27
N PHE A 305 -2.13 4.99 21.20
CA PHE A 305 -1.67 3.91 22.07
C PHE A 305 -1.48 4.32 23.54
N LEU A 306 -1.38 5.62 23.83
CA LEU A 306 -1.35 6.16 25.20
C LEU A 306 -2.75 6.56 25.67
N LYS A 307 -3.53 7.21 24.80
CA LYS A 307 -4.84 7.77 25.12
C LYS A 307 -5.92 6.71 25.34
N TYR A 308 -6.04 5.75 24.43
CA TYR A 308 -7.13 4.77 24.46
C TYR A 308 -6.69 3.46 25.11
N LYS A 309 -7.30 3.15 26.26
CA LYS A 309 -6.92 1.96 27.07
C LYS A 309 -8.03 0.94 27.26
N ASN A 310 -9.27 1.24 26.91
CA ASN A 310 -10.39 0.32 27.09
C ASN A 310 -10.45 -0.66 25.91
N ILE A 311 -10.33 -1.96 26.17
CA ILE A 311 -10.26 -3.00 25.14
C ILE A 311 -11.24 -4.15 25.42
N THR A 312 -11.77 -4.76 24.35
CA THR A 312 -12.56 -6.00 24.42
C THR A 312 -11.67 -7.23 24.58
N ASN A 313 -12.26 -8.41 24.82
CA ASN A 313 -11.54 -9.66 24.60
C ASN A 313 -11.26 -9.85 23.09
N PRO A 314 -10.18 -10.57 22.72
CA PRO A 314 -9.94 -10.96 21.33
C PRO A 314 -11.04 -11.87 20.78
N GLU A 315 -11.47 -11.60 19.55
CA GLU A 315 -12.52 -12.32 18.86
C GLU A 315 -12.11 -12.69 17.44
N TRP A 316 -12.74 -13.73 16.88
CA TRP A 316 -12.51 -14.19 15.52
C TRP A 316 -13.40 -13.49 14.47
N TYR A 317 -14.11 -12.42 14.86
CA TYR A 317 -14.88 -11.61 13.92
C TYR A 317 -14.04 -10.46 13.37
N GLY A 318 -13.84 -10.47 12.05
CA GLY A 318 -12.99 -9.48 11.36
C GLY A 318 -11.49 -9.77 11.53
N ILE A 319 -11.09 -11.05 11.52
CA ILE A 319 -9.69 -11.50 11.66
C ILE A 319 -8.71 -10.68 10.82
N LYS A 320 -7.47 -10.61 11.27
CA LYS A 320 -6.38 -10.01 10.49
C LYS A 320 -5.32 -11.04 10.17
N GLY A 321 -4.71 -10.86 9.01
CA GLY A 321 -3.89 -11.87 8.38
C GLY A 321 -2.46 -11.40 8.15
N ILE A 322 -1.52 -12.33 8.28
CA ILE A 322 -0.17 -12.18 7.74
C ILE A 322 0.04 -13.31 6.76
N PHE A 323 0.40 -13.00 5.52
CA PHE A 323 0.49 -14.00 4.46
C PHE A 323 1.85 -14.00 3.78
N LYS A 324 2.22 -15.13 3.18
CA LYS A 324 3.36 -15.24 2.26
C LYS A 324 2.85 -14.98 0.85
N PRO A 325 3.15 -13.83 0.22
CA PRO A 325 2.56 -13.47 -1.08
C PRO A 325 2.73 -14.56 -2.13
N LEU A 326 3.88 -15.25 -2.13
CA LEU A 326 4.20 -16.31 -3.09
C LEU A 326 3.27 -17.53 -3.03
N LYS A 327 2.65 -17.80 -1.88
CA LYS A 327 1.76 -18.96 -1.65
C LYS A 327 0.28 -18.66 -1.82
N ILE A 328 -0.05 -17.39 -2.05
CA ILE A 328 -1.41 -16.90 -2.22
C ILE A 328 -1.62 -16.57 -3.70
N HIS A 329 -2.83 -16.80 -4.18
CA HIS A 329 -3.31 -16.44 -5.52
C HIS A 329 -4.49 -15.48 -5.48
N LEU A 330 -5.27 -15.51 -4.39
CA LEU A 330 -6.43 -14.66 -4.19
C LEU A 330 -6.57 -14.29 -2.73
N LEU A 331 -6.51 -12.98 -2.46
CA LEU A 331 -6.75 -12.37 -1.16
C LEU A 331 -8.13 -11.72 -1.15
N PHE A 332 -8.89 -11.89 -0.07
CA PHE A 332 -10.21 -11.29 0.09
C PHE A 332 -10.34 -10.66 1.48
N TYR A 333 -10.41 -9.33 1.55
CA TYR A 333 -10.50 -8.46 2.74
C TYR A 333 -9.54 -8.80 3.89
N HIS A 334 -9.75 -9.95 4.52
CA HIS A 334 -9.14 -10.37 5.77
C HIS A 334 -8.36 -11.69 5.66
N PHE A 335 -8.55 -12.50 4.60
CA PHE A 335 -7.95 -13.84 4.50
C PHE A 335 -7.67 -14.27 3.06
N ALA A 336 -6.83 -15.29 2.89
CA ALA A 336 -6.54 -15.86 1.58
C ALA A 336 -7.59 -16.89 1.16
N TYR A 337 -8.29 -16.58 0.08
CA TYR A 337 -9.26 -17.49 -0.53
C TYR A 337 -8.58 -18.53 -1.43
N GLY A 338 -7.63 -18.09 -2.26
CA GLY A 338 -6.90 -18.94 -3.22
C GLY A 338 -5.44 -19.09 -2.82
N ARG A 339 -4.96 -20.34 -2.75
CA ARG A 339 -3.64 -20.70 -2.22
C ARG A 339 -3.00 -21.81 -3.05
N ASP A 340 -1.67 -21.91 -2.99
CA ASP A 340 -0.93 -23.07 -3.48
C ASP A 340 -1.46 -24.37 -2.84
N GLU A 341 -1.42 -25.46 -3.59
CA GLU A 341 -1.74 -26.79 -3.06
C GLU A 341 -0.83 -27.14 -1.87
N GLY A 342 -1.42 -27.70 -0.81
CA GLY A 342 -0.71 -28.03 0.44
C GLY A 342 -0.38 -26.84 1.35
N SER A 343 -0.69 -25.60 0.94
CA SER A 343 -0.49 -24.39 1.75
C SER A 343 -1.52 -24.29 2.89
N LYS A 344 -1.05 -24.27 4.13
CA LYS A 344 -1.86 -24.28 5.36
C LYS A 344 -2.06 -22.87 5.94
N ILE A 345 -3.12 -22.72 6.72
CA ILE A 345 -3.39 -21.55 7.55
C ILE A 345 -2.99 -21.90 8.99
N TYR A 346 -2.28 -21.00 9.67
CA TYR A 346 -1.99 -21.12 11.09
C TYR A 346 -2.82 -20.09 11.86
N THR A 347 -3.80 -20.58 12.61
CA THR A 347 -4.54 -19.77 13.57
C THR A 347 -3.67 -19.50 14.80
N ILE A 348 -3.30 -18.24 15.03
CA ILE A 348 -2.47 -17.82 16.17
C ILE A 348 -3.35 -17.67 17.40
N LEU A 349 -2.97 -18.36 18.48
CA LEU A 349 -3.68 -18.27 19.75
C LEU A 349 -3.58 -16.84 20.32
N PRO A 350 -4.67 -16.25 20.86
CA PRO A 350 -4.66 -14.89 21.40
C PRO A 350 -3.61 -14.66 22.50
N GLU A 351 -3.17 -15.71 23.21
CA GLU A 351 -2.09 -15.66 24.20
C GLU A 351 -0.71 -15.42 23.58
N ILE A 352 -0.55 -15.68 22.28
CA ILE A 352 0.67 -15.44 21.50
C ILE A 352 0.58 -14.07 20.80
N GLY A 353 -0.57 -13.76 20.20
CA GLY A 353 -0.76 -12.47 19.55
C GLY A 353 -2.14 -12.28 18.94
N TYR A 354 -2.53 -11.02 18.79
CA TYR A 354 -3.80 -10.59 18.23
C TYR A 354 -3.68 -9.15 17.70
N ALA A 355 -4.63 -8.69 16.88
CA ALA A 355 -4.66 -7.31 16.41
C ALA A 355 -5.49 -6.43 17.35
N HIS A 356 -4.98 -5.26 17.69
CA HIS A 356 -5.76 -4.17 18.29
C HIS A 356 -6.42 -3.38 17.19
N HIS A 357 -7.72 -3.14 17.29
CA HIS A 357 -8.48 -2.30 16.36
C HIS A 357 -9.03 -1.08 17.10
N TYR A 358 -8.46 0.10 16.85
CA TYR A 358 -8.89 1.39 17.43
C TYR A 358 -10.21 1.83 16.78
N ARG A 359 -11.31 1.27 17.27
CA ARG A 359 -12.62 1.41 16.65
C ARG A 359 -13.37 2.61 17.23
N SER A 360 -13.85 3.48 16.35
CA SER A 360 -14.62 4.65 16.77
C SER A 360 -15.94 4.25 17.44
N SER A 361 -16.24 4.85 18.59
CA SER A 361 -17.55 4.82 19.26
C SER A 361 -18.29 6.15 19.17
N VAL A 362 -17.80 7.09 18.35
CA VAL A 362 -18.45 8.40 18.16
C VAL A 362 -19.80 8.21 17.45
N PRO A 363 -20.91 8.81 17.96
CA PRO A 363 -22.21 8.71 17.31
C PRO A 363 -22.17 9.13 15.84
N ASN A 364 -22.97 8.46 15.00
CA ASN A 364 -23.10 8.72 13.56
C ASN A 364 -21.84 8.45 12.71
N MET A 365 -20.77 7.92 13.28
CA MET A 365 -19.68 7.32 12.49
C MET A 365 -20.04 5.92 11.99
N VAL A 366 -19.39 5.51 10.89
CA VAL A 366 -19.59 4.19 10.29
C VAL A 366 -19.36 3.09 11.33
N ALA A 367 -20.40 2.29 11.54
CA ALA A 367 -20.39 1.12 12.43
C ALA A 367 -19.93 1.44 13.86
N SER A 368 -20.26 2.62 14.41
CA SER A 368 -19.96 2.99 15.81
C SER A 368 -20.86 2.31 16.84
N ASN A 369 -21.98 1.72 16.41
CA ASN A 369 -22.90 0.95 17.25
C ASN A 369 -22.31 -0.38 17.75
N TRP A 370 -21.11 -0.78 17.31
CA TRP A 370 -20.41 -1.98 17.78
C TRP A 370 -20.27 -2.02 19.31
N ILE A 371 -20.12 -0.85 19.94
CA ILE A 371 -19.94 -0.73 21.39
C ILE A 371 -21.14 -1.28 22.18
N ASN A 372 -22.34 -1.24 21.60
CA ASN A 372 -23.57 -1.72 22.22
C ASN A 372 -23.60 -3.24 22.40
N ASN A 373 -22.73 -3.97 21.69
CA ASN A 373 -22.59 -5.42 21.81
C ASN A 373 -21.73 -5.82 23.02
N TYR A 374 -21.11 -4.87 23.72
CA TYR A 374 -20.18 -5.13 24.82
C TYR A 374 -20.67 -4.49 26.11
N LYS A 375 -20.58 -5.24 27.21
CA LYS A 375 -20.94 -4.76 28.55
C LYS A 375 -19.73 -4.44 29.41
N GLU A 376 -18.58 -5.05 29.12
CA GLU A 376 -17.37 -4.95 29.93
C GLU A 376 -16.15 -4.72 29.05
N PHE A 377 -15.24 -3.87 29.54
CA PHE A 377 -13.95 -3.58 28.91
C PHE A 377 -12.84 -3.80 29.91
N LYS A 378 -11.71 -4.33 29.43
CA LYS A 378 -10.47 -4.42 30.20
C LYS A 378 -9.60 -3.22 29.92
N LYS A 379 -8.68 -2.91 30.83
CA LYS A 379 -7.59 -1.97 30.56
C LYS A 379 -6.46 -2.72 29.88
N ILE A 380 -5.98 -2.18 28.76
CA ILE A 380 -4.81 -2.73 28.11
C ILE A 380 -3.55 -2.43 28.91
N GLU A 381 -2.73 -3.45 29.11
CA GLU A 381 -1.41 -3.36 29.70
C GLU A 381 -0.37 -3.58 28.61
N PHE A 382 0.43 -2.54 28.34
CA PHE A 382 1.59 -2.66 27.47
C PHE A 382 2.85 -2.69 28.32
N ASP A 383 3.90 -3.27 27.76
CA ASP A 383 5.24 -3.19 28.33
C ASP A 383 5.74 -1.73 28.32
N ASP A 384 6.13 -1.20 29.49
CA ASP A 384 6.51 0.21 29.64
C ASP A 384 7.69 0.60 28.75
N ASP A 385 8.64 -0.32 28.53
CA ASP A 385 9.76 -0.09 27.63
C ASP A 385 9.32 -0.03 26.18
N TYR A 386 8.39 -0.89 25.78
CA TYR A 386 7.78 -0.82 24.45
C TYR A 386 7.10 0.54 24.22
N LEU A 387 6.26 0.99 25.17
CA LEU A 387 5.58 2.29 25.09
C LEU A 387 6.56 3.45 25.01
N ARG A 388 7.59 3.43 25.85
CA ARG A 388 8.64 4.47 25.90
C ARG A 388 9.39 4.55 24.57
N ILE A 389 9.76 3.41 23.99
CA ILE A 389 10.46 3.36 22.69
C ILE A 389 9.54 3.85 21.57
N LEU A 390 8.31 3.33 21.49
CA LEU A 390 7.35 3.73 20.46
C LEU A 390 7.08 5.24 20.52
N LYS A 391 6.79 5.78 21.71
CA LYS A 391 6.63 7.23 21.94
C LYS A 391 7.82 8.01 21.40
N LYS A 392 9.04 7.63 21.78
CA LYS A 392 10.25 8.32 21.33
C LYS A 392 10.38 8.30 19.80
N ARG A 393 10.09 7.19 19.14
CA ARG A 393 10.18 7.07 17.67
C ARG A 393 9.14 7.96 16.99
N VAL A 394 7.89 7.89 17.43
CA VAL A 394 6.79 8.72 16.90
C VAL A 394 7.12 10.21 17.04
N MET A 395 7.48 10.66 18.24
CA MET A 395 7.80 12.08 18.49
C MET A 395 8.99 12.56 17.66
N ASN A 396 10.03 11.75 17.49
CA ASN A 396 11.16 12.09 16.63
C ASN A 396 10.76 12.24 15.16
N THR A 397 9.87 11.38 14.66
CA THR A 397 9.38 11.45 13.28
C THR A 397 8.49 12.68 13.09
N ILE A 398 7.61 13.01 14.04
CA ILE A 398 6.83 14.26 14.03
C ILE A 398 7.78 15.47 13.93
N GLN A 399 8.78 15.53 14.80
CA GLN A 399 9.75 16.62 14.82
C GLN A 399 10.47 16.77 13.47
N ARG A 400 10.85 15.66 12.82
CA ARG A 400 11.53 15.67 11.52
C ARG A 400 10.67 16.13 10.36
N VAL A 401 9.41 15.72 10.34
CA VAL A 401 8.53 15.94 9.18
C VAL A 401 7.80 17.28 9.27
N TYR A 402 7.38 17.67 10.48
CA TYR A 402 6.46 18.79 10.66
C TYR A 402 7.10 20.01 11.35
N THR A 403 8.16 19.81 12.13
CA THR A 403 8.72 20.88 12.97
C THR A 403 10.09 21.38 12.49
N LEU A 404 10.96 20.48 12.01
CA LEU A 404 12.28 20.82 11.47
C LEU A 404 12.13 21.40 10.06
N LYS A 405 11.98 22.72 9.98
CA LYS A 405 11.96 23.47 8.72
C LYS A 405 13.36 23.99 8.41
N THR A 406 13.92 23.59 7.28
CA THR A 406 15.27 24.00 6.84
C THR A 406 15.27 25.21 5.91
N MET A 407 14.10 25.68 5.48
CA MET A 407 13.96 26.75 4.48
C MET A 407 13.41 28.03 5.13
N ARG A 408 14.07 29.15 4.89
CA ARG A 408 13.55 30.46 5.31
C ARG A 408 12.53 30.95 4.30
N CYS A 409 11.45 31.56 4.76
CA CYS A 409 10.43 32.08 3.85
C CYS A 409 11.04 33.16 2.93
N GLU A 410 11.98 33.95 3.44
CA GLU A 410 12.71 34.96 2.66
C GLU A 410 13.53 34.38 1.50
N ASP A 411 13.87 33.09 1.53
CA ASP A 411 14.65 32.43 0.49
C ASP A 411 13.76 31.87 -0.66
N VAL A 412 12.44 32.06 -0.58
CA VAL A 412 11.47 31.55 -1.57
C VAL A 412 10.92 32.69 -2.44
N SER A 413 11.07 32.56 -3.76
CA SER A 413 10.57 33.56 -4.70
C SER A 413 9.04 33.52 -4.88
N TYR A 414 8.45 34.67 -5.20
CA TYR A 414 7.06 34.74 -5.67
C TYR A 414 6.89 33.97 -6.99
N PRO A 415 5.74 33.29 -7.23
CA PRO A 415 4.56 33.16 -6.36
C PRO A 415 4.63 32.01 -5.35
N LYS A 416 5.65 31.14 -5.43
CA LYS A 416 5.77 29.91 -4.60
C LYS A 416 5.73 30.18 -3.09
N ILE A 417 6.15 31.37 -2.68
CA ILE A 417 6.05 31.84 -1.30
C ILE A 417 4.63 31.74 -0.74
N TYR A 418 3.58 32.00 -1.54
CA TYR A 418 2.19 31.95 -1.08
C TYR A 418 1.76 30.53 -0.70
N ASP A 419 2.08 29.56 -1.56
CA ASP A 419 1.81 28.15 -1.29
C ASP A 419 2.62 27.69 -0.06
N MET A 420 3.90 28.05 0.03
CA MET A 420 4.76 27.63 1.13
C MET A 420 4.41 28.27 2.47
N ILE A 421 3.92 29.52 2.49
CA ILE A 421 3.37 30.16 3.69
C ILE A 421 2.09 29.44 4.11
N TYR A 422 1.16 29.24 3.18
CA TYR A 422 -0.12 28.59 3.45
C TYR A 422 0.05 27.15 3.98
N GLU A 423 1.07 26.47 3.47
CA GLU A 423 1.43 25.12 3.87
C GLU A 423 2.28 25.09 5.16
N GLY A 424 2.80 26.23 5.62
CA GLY A 424 3.73 26.29 6.75
C GLY A 424 5.04 25.54 6.46
N SER A 425 5.54 25.59 5.22
CA SER A 425 6.76 24.90 4.76
C SER A 425 8.05 25.69 5.01
N CYS A 426 7.97 26.91 5.53
CA CYS A 426 9.12 27.78 5.78
C CYS A 426 8.98 28.53 7.13
N VAL A 427 10.07 29.16 7.58
CA VAL A 427 10.12 30.01 8.79
C VAL A 427 10.67 31.38 8.42
N TRP A 428 10.06 32.47 8.90
CA TRP A 428 10.63 33.80 8.73
C TRP A 428 11.81 34.02 9.68
N LYS A 429 12.80 34.81 9.28
CA LYS A 429 14.05 35.10 9.99
C LYS A 429 13.84 35.73 11.37
N ASN A 430 12.73 36.43 11.57
CA ASN A 430 12.32 36.99 12.87
C ASN A 430 11.65 35.95 13.79
N GLY A 431 11.56 34.69 13.36
CA GLY A 431 10.85 33.63 14.07
C GLY A 431 9.33 33.74 13.98
N THR A 432 8.79 34.80 13.36
CA THR A 432 7.36 35.00 13.19
C THR A 432 6.83 33.91 12.26
N ARG A 433 5.76 33.25 12.70
CA ARG A 433 5.03 32.27 11.90
C ARG A 433 3.69 32.91 11.60
N ILE A 434 3.25 32.87 10.35
CA ILE A 434 1.87 33.25 10.05
C ILE A 434 1.02 32.12 10.64
N ASN A 435 0.45 32.39 11.81
CA ASN A 435 -0.55 31.53 12.42
C ASN A 435 -1.76 31.46 11.48
N LYS A 436 -2.34 30.26 11.34
CA LYS A 436 -3.73 30.14 10.92
C LYS A 436 -4.63 30.90 11.90
#